data_AF-A0A937HAU4-F1
#
_entry.id   AF-A0A937HAU4-F1
#
_cell.length_a   1.000
_cell.length_b   1.000
_cell.length_c   1.000
_cell.angle_alpha   90.00
_cell.angle_beta   90.00
_cell.angle_gamma   90.00
#
_symmetry.space_group_name_H-M   'P 1'
#
loop_
_entity.id
_entity.type
_entity.pdbx_description
1 polymer ?
#
loop_
_entity_poly.entity_id
_entity_poly.type
_entity_poly.pdbx_seq_one_letter_code
_entity_poly.pdbx_strand_id
1 'polypeptide(L)'
;MSAIIGSKKIDFSEEQGMLLDVAGEFVKDKSPGSEVRKLLESDEGFSQPVWQELVDLGWTGINLPESVGGSGLGIAALIPVVEAMGKGLMGTPLVST
;
A
#
# COMPACT_ATOMS: atom_id res chain seq x y z
N MET A 1 12.82 32.79 -8.58
CA MET A 1 11.96 32.51 -9.74
C MET A 1 11.05 31.34 -9.38
N SER A 2 9.80 31.63 -9.06
CA SER A 2 8.78 30.60 -8.78
C SER A 2 8.35 29.98 -10.11
N ALA A 3 8.48 28.66 -10.25
CA ALA A 3 8.01 27.98 -11.44
C ALA A 3 6.50 28.17 -11.58
N ILE A 4 6.05 28.43 -12.82
CA ILE A 4 4.63 28.60 -13.22
C ILE A 4 3.86 27.27 -13.14
N ILE A 5 4.57 26.17 -12.93
CA ILE A 5 4.03 24.84 -12.70
C ILE A 5 4.10 24.63 -11.19
N GLY A 6 2.94 24.47 -10.52
CA GLY A 6 2.89 24.15 -9.10
C GLY A 6 3.83 22.99 -8.72
N SER A 7 4.22 22.95 -7.45
CA SER A 7 5.08 21.89 -6.90
C SER A 7 4.69 20.52 -7.46
N LYS A 8 5.63 19.83 -8.12
CA LYS A 8 5.45 18.45 -8.58
C LYS A 8 5.67 17.42 -7.46
N LYS A 9 5.70 17.88 -6.21
CA LYS A 9 5.86 17.04 -5.03
C LYS A 9 4.50 16.48 -4.64
N ILE A 10 4.43 15.16 -4.47
CA ILE A 10 3.30 14.54 -3.79
C ILE A 10 3.48 14.85 -2.31
N ASP A 11 2.57 15.63 -1.75
CA ASP A 11 2.50 15.91 -0.32
C ASP A 11 1.31 15.14 0.26
N PHE A 12 1.53 14.51 1.41
CA PHE A 12 0.52 13.80 2.16
C PHE A 12 -0.03 14.71 3.27
N SER A 13 -1.30 14.51 3.64
CA SER A 13 -1.80 15.03 4.92
C SER A 13 -1.04 14.38 6.08
N GLU A 14 -1.21 14.91 7.29
CA GLU A 14 -0.59 14.32 8.48
C GLU A 14 -1.04 12.87 8.68
N GLU A 15 -2.33 12.59 8.53
CA GLU A 15 -2.91 11.25 8.64
C GLU A 15 -2.39 10.31 7.55
N GLN A 16 -2.29 10.80 6.32
CA GLN A 16 -1.71 10.03 5.23
C GLN A 16 -0.21 9.75 5.46
N GLY A 17 0.52 10.70 6.06
CA GLY A 17 1.91 10.53 6.45
C GLY A 17 2.07 9.45 7.53
N MET A 18 1.22 9.46 8.55
CA MET A 18 1.19 8.42 9.58
C MET A 18 0.91 7.03 8.98
N LEU A 19 -0.05 6.95 8.06
CA LEU A 19 -0.35 5.70 7.36
C LEU A 19 0.83 5.24 6.48
N LEU A 20 1.51 6.18 5.81
CA LEU A 20 2.70 5.89 5.01
C LEU A 20 3.82 5.29 5.87
N ASP A 21 4.06 5.83 7.07
CA ASP A 21 5.09 5.35 7.98
C ASP A 21 4.80 3.92 8.46
N VAL A 22 3.54 3.65 8.86
CA VAL A 22 3.11 2.30 9.26
C VAL A 22 3.21 1.32 8.09
N ALA A 23 2.75 1.72 6.90
CA ALA A 23 2.86 0.90 5.70
C ALA A 23 4.32 0.65 5.31
N GLY A 24 5.19 1.64 5.48
CA GLY A 24 6.62 1.54 5.21
C GLY A 24 7.32 0.49 6.08
N GLU A 25 7.07 0.50 7.39
CA GLU A 25 7.65 -0.51 8.30
C GLU A 25 7.06 -1.90 8.05
N PHE A 26 5.75 -2.02 7.78
CA PHE A 26 5.13 -3.28 7.40
C PHE A 26 5.77 -3.87 6.13
N VAL A 27 5.93 -3.05 5.09
CA VAL A 27 6.50 -3.50 3.81
C VAL A 27 7.96 -3.90 3.96
N LYS A 28 8.74 -3.16 4.74
CA LYS A 28 10.14 -3.49 5.04
C LYS A 28 10.29 -4.82 5.76
N ASP A 29 9.37 -5.16 6.67
CA ASP A 29 9.36 -6.44 7.37
C ASP A 29 8.92 -7.61 6.46
N LYS A 30 7.85 -7.41 5.68
CA LYS A 30 7.18 -8.49 4.93
C LYS A 30 7.65 -8.68 3.50
N SER A 31 8.35 -7.69 2.91
CA SER A 31 8.83 -7.73 1.52
C SER A 31 10.35 -7.55 1.40
N PRO A 32 11.17 -8.31 2.15
CA PRO A 32 12.61 -8.31 1.90
C PRO A 32 12.88 -8.84 0.49
N GLY A 33 13.94 -8.34 -0.16
CA GLY A 33 14.20 -8.68 -1.55
C GLY A 33 14.41 -10.18 -1.83
N SER A 34 14.73 -10.99 -0.83
CA SER A 34 14.76 -12.46 -0.95
C SER A 34 13.36 -13.06 -1.10
N GLU A 35 12.38 -12.60 -0.31
CA GLU A 35 11.00 -13.07 -0.42
C GLU A 35 10.37 -12.59 -1.72
N VAL A 36 10.65 -11.36 -2.16
CA VAL A 36 10.20 -10.87 -3.48
C VAL A 36 10.65 -11.82 -4.60
N ARG A 37 11.94 -12.18 -4.64
CA ARG A 37 12.47 -13.10 -5.65
C ARG A 37 11.84 -14.49 -5.57
N LYS A 38 11.67 -15.02 -4.36
CA LYS A 38 11.02 -16.31 -4.13
C LYS A 38 9.57 -16.32 -4.61
N LEU A 39 8.82 -15.24 -4.37
CA LEU A 39 7.43 -15.14 -4.78
C LEU A 39 7.27 -14.97 -6.29
N LEU A 40 8.21 -14.31 -6.98
CA LEU A 40 8.22 -14.26 -8.45
C LEU A 40 8.33 -15.64 -9.13
N GLU A 41 8.88 -16.62 -8.43
CA GLU A 41 8.99 -18.01 -8.89
C GLU A 41 7.83 -18.90 -8.42
N SER A 42 6.93 -18.36 -7.58
CA SER A 42 5.74 -19.09 -7.10
C SER A 42 4.57 -18.94 -8.07
N ASP A 43 3.67 -19.93 -8.07
CA ASP A 43 2.47 -19.90 -8.91
C ASP A 43 1.51 -18.77 -8.50
N GLU A 44 1.38 -18.50 -7.20
CA GLU A 44 0.48 -17.47 -6.67
C GLU A 44 1.03 -16.05 -6.80
N GLY A 45 2.35 -15.86 -6.77
CA GLY A 45 2.99 -14.54 -6.86
C GLY A 45 2.90 -13.68 -5.60
N PHE A 46 2.27 -14.17 -4.52
CA PHE A 46 2.18 -13.48 -3.23
C PHE A 46 2.07 -14.46 -2.05
N SER A 47 2.33 -13.97 -0.84
CA SER A 47 2.17 -14.75 0.40
C SER A 47 0.75 -14.61 0.95
N GLN A 48 -0.02 -15.70 1.00
CA GLN A 48 -1.37 -15.69 1.56
C GLN A 48 -1.42 -15.24 3.03
N PRO A 49 -0.49 -15.63 3.93
CA PRO A 49 -0.43 -15.06 5.28
C PRO A 49 -0.26 -13.54 5.29
N VAL A 50 0.63 -12.99 4.47
CA VAL A 50 0.85 -11.53 4.39
C VAL A 50 -0.40 -10.84 3.85
N TRP A 51 -1.08 -11.46 2.87
CA TRP A 51 -2.37 -10.94 2.38
C TRP A 51 -3.43 -10.87 3.49
N GLN A 52 -3.51 -11.88 4.35
CA GLN A 52 -4.43 -11.85 5.48
C GLN A 52 -4.08 -10.72 6.46
N GLU A 53 -2.79 -10.47 6.70
CA GLU A 53 -2.37 -9.32 7.53
C GLU A 53 -2.83 -7.97 6.93
N LEU A 54 -2.79 -7.80 5.61
CA LEU A 54 -3.35 -6.59 4.95
C LEU A 54 -4.87 -6.45 5.18
N VAL A 55 -5.60 -7.58 5.15
CA VAL A 55 -7.05 -7.60 5.41
C VAL A 55 -7.32 -7.23 6.87
N ASP A 56 -6.57 -7.79 7.80
CA ASP A 56 -6.73 -7.56 9.24
C ASP A 56 -6.39 -6.10 9.63
N LEU A 57 -5.44 -5.48 8.92
CA LEU A 57 -5.14 -4.05 9.03
C LEU A 57 -6.22 -3.15 8.41
N GLY A 58 -7.20 -3.72 7.70
CA GLY A 58 -8.29 -3.00 7.05
C GLY A 58 -7.90 -2.30 5.75
N TRP A 59 -6.67 -2.50 5.25
CA TRP A 59 -6.16 -1.76 4.09
C TRP A 59 -6.89 -2.08 2.80
N THR A 60 -7.41 -3.31 2.67
CA THR A 60 -8.20 -3.76 1.52
C THR A 60 -9.57 -3.08 1.44
N GLY A 61 -10.04 -2.50 2.54
CA GLY A 61 -11.35 -1.84 2.66
C GLY A 61 -11.31 -0.31 2.63
N ILE A 62 -10.14 0.33 2.62
CA ILE A 62 -9.99 1.80 2.80
C ILE A 62 -10.90 2.60 1.85
N ASN A 63 -10.86 2.27 0.55
CA ASN A 63 -11.61 2.97 -0.48
C ASN A 63 -13.00 2.37 -0.75
N LEU A 64 -13.33 1.24 -0.11
CA LEU A 64 -14.64 0.62 -0.28
C LEU A 64 -15.70 1.33 0.57
N PRO A 65 -16.97 1.36 0.12
CA PRO A 65 -18.03 1.96 0.91
C PRO A 65 -18.31 1.16 2.18
N GLU A 66 -18.78 1.85 3.23
CA GLU A 66 -19.16 1.22 4.50
C GLU A 66 -20.26 0.15 4.33
N SER A 67 -21.11 0.27 3.31
CA SER A 67 -22.17 -0.69 3.00
C SER A 67 -21.67 -2.10 2.66
N VAL A 68 -20.38 -2.24 2.32
CA VAL A 68 -19.73 -3.54 2.08
C VAL A 68 -18.62 -3.82 3.10
N GLY A 69 -18.62 -3.10 4.23
CA GLY A 69 -17.61 -3.26 5.29
C GLY A 69 -16.31 -2.48 5.05
N GLY A 70 -16.29 -1.55 4.11
CA GLY A 70 -15.15 -0.64 3.89
C GLY A 70 -15.13 0.56 4.83
N SER A 71 -14.13 1.42 4.69
CA SER A 71 -13.97 2.63 5.51
C SER A 71 -14.49 3.91 4.86
N GLY A 72 -14.80 3.88 3.55
CA GLY A 72 -15.32 5.04 2.83
C GLY A 72 -14.38 6.25 2.74
N LEU A 73 -13.10 6.08 3.05
CA LEU A 73 -12.12 7.18 3.13
C LEU A 73 -11.67 7.70 1.76
N GLY A 74 -12.07 7.01 0.70
CA GLY A 74 -11.76 7.36 -0.67
C GLY A 74 -10.34 6.97 -1.10
N ILE A 75 -10.06 7.15 -2.39
CA ILE A 75 -8.84 6.62 -3.01
C ILE A 75 -7.58 7.30 -2.47
N ALA A 76 -7.67 8.57 -2.08
CA ALA A 76 -6.55 9.33 -1.54
C ALA A 76 -6.00 8.71 -0.25
N ALA A 77 -6.86 8.13 0.59
CA ALA A 77 -6.43 7.45 1.82
C ALA A 77 -5.73 6.10 1.54
N LEU A 78 -5.94 5.50 0.36
CA LEU A 78 -5.27 4.25 -0.04
C LEU A 78 -3.87 4.50 -0.63
N ILE A 79 -3.61 5.70 -1.15
CA ILE A 79 -2.32 6.05 -1.79
C ILE A 79 -1.10 5.76 -0.91
N PRO A 80 -1.06 6.13 0.39
CA PRO A 80 0.09 5.84 1.25
C PRO A 80 0.47 4.35 1.32
N VAL A 81 -0.55 3.47 1.36
CA VAL A 81 -0.34 2.02 1.41
C VAL A 81 0.29 1.53 0.11
N VAL A 82 -0.30 1.92 -1.03
CA VAL A 82 0.19 1.50 -2.36
C VAL A 82 1.58 2.08 -2.65
N GLU A 83 1.85 3.32 -2.24
CA GLU A 83 3.17 3.96 -2.37
C GLU A 83 4.25 3.17 -1.59
N ALA A 84 3.97 2.81 -0.34
CA ALA A 84 4.88 1.98 0.45
C ALA A 84 5.10 0.60 -0.20
N MET A 85 4.04 -0.05 -0.66
CA MET A 85 4.12 -1.35 -1.34
C MET A 85 4.99 -1.30 -2.59
N GLY A 86 4.79 -0.27 -3.43
CA GLY A 86 5.60 -0.05 -4.64
C GLY A 86 7.08 0.14 -4.32
N LYS A 87 7.39 0.91 -3.27
CA LYS A 87 8.77 1.12 -2.80
C LYS A 87 9.47 -0.19 -2.39
N GLY A 88 8.74 -1.14 -1.82
CA GLY A 88 9.26 -2.44 -1.38
C GLY A 88 9.04 -3.60 -2.34
N LEU A 89 8.54 -3.34 -3.55
CA LEU A 89 8.19 -4.38 -4.54
C LEU A 89 7.26 -5.47 -3.97
N MET A 90 6.35 -5.10 -3.07
CA MET A 90 5.47 -6.05 -2.40
C MET A 90 4.37 -6.51 -3.37
N GLY A 91 4.43 -7.78 -3.80
CA GLY A 91 3.38 -8.42 -4.58
C GLY A 91 2.23 -8.86 -3.69
N THR A 92 1.03 -8.29 -3.89
CA THR A 92 -0.24 -8.74 -3.28
C THR A 92 -1.40 -8.50 -4.25
N PRO A 93 -2.57 -9.14 -4.03
CA PRO A 93 -3.77 -8.90 -4.83
C PRO A 93 -4.42 -7.52 -4.68
N LEU A 94 -3.90 -6.62 -3.82
CA LEU A 94 -4.51 -5.30 -3.58
C LEU A 94 -4.56 -4.44 -4.85
N VAL A 95 -3.53 -4.55 -5.68
CA VAL A 95 -3.38 -3.81 -6.93
C VAL A 95 -3.19 -4.83 -8.05
N SER A 96 -4.09 -4.81 -9.04
CA SER A 96 -3.94 -5.65 -10.23
C SER A 96 -2.74 -5.15 -11.06
N THR A 97 -1.86 -6.06 -11.45
CA THR A 97 -0.71 -5.82 -12.33
C THR A 97 -0.86 -6.55 -13.66
#